data_AF-A0A925CJX8-F1
#
_entry.id   AF-A0A925CJX8-F1
#
_cell.length_a   1.000
_cell.length_b   1.000
_cell.length_c   1.000
_cell.angle_alpha   90.00
_cell.angle_beta   90.00
_cell.angle_gamma   90.00
#
_symmetry.space_group_name_H-M   'P 1'
#
loop_
_entity.id
_entity.type
_entity.pdbx_description
1 polymer ?
#
loop_
_entity_poly.entity_id
_entity_poly.type
_entity_poly.pdbx_seq_one_letter_code
_entity_poly.pdbx_strand_id
1 'polypeptide(L)'
;MTDQELNRAIQYVTASTSYGRDTVAEILKTGLGEMTALAMQSSERFERDVLLEYVCQWTIKRTGQTEPLVREILGCASRWLDEVYEEISKHQPEVLGLSSDDDDDDKGAESV
;
A
#
# COMPACT_ATOMS: atom_id res chain seq x y z
N MET A 1 3.15 7.05 4.98
CA MET A 1 2.12 8.11 4.89
C MET A 1 2.12 8.95 6.15
N THR A 2 2.18 10.26 6.02
CA THR A 2 2.20 11.23 7.12
C THR A 2 0.81 11.86 7.35
N ASP A 3 0.59 12.44 8.53
CA ASP A 3 -0.63 13.20 8.83
C ASP A 3 -0.86 14.36 7.86
N GLN A 4 0.22 14.97 7.36
CA GLN A 4 0.14 16.07 6.39
C GLN A 4 -0.39 15.58 5.03
N GLU A 5 0.10 14.43 4.54
CA GLU A 5 -0.38 13.81 3.31
C GLU A 5 -1.84 13.38 3.42
N LEU A 6 -2.23 12.84 4.58
CA LEU A 6 -3.60 12.45 4.86
C LEU A 6 -4.54 13.66 4.86
N ASN A 7 -4.16 14.77 5.50
CA ASN A 7 -4.94 16.00 5.47
C ASN A 7 -5.08 16.57 4.05
N ARG A 8 -4.03 16.45 3.24
CA ARG A 8 -4.08 16.86 1.82
C ARG A 8 -5.04 15.99 1.01
N ALA A 9 -5.03 14.67 1.22
CA ALA A 9 -5.98 13.75 0.60
C ALA A 9 -7.42 14.09 0.98
N ILE A 10 -7.69 14.35 2.27
CA ILE A 10 -9.02 14.75 2.76
C ILE A 10 -9.49 16.03 2.08
N GLN A 11 -8.65 17.06 2.03
CA GLN A 11 -8.99 18.32 1.39
C GLN A 11 -9.28 18.15 -0.10
N TYR A 12 -8.44 17.38 -0.80
CA TYR A 12 -8.62 17.09 -2.21
C TYR A 12 -9.93 16.35 -2.47
N VAL A 13 -10.16 15.21 -1.82
CA VAL A 13 -11.37 14.41 -2.06
C VAL A 13 -12.64 15.15 -1.65
N THR A 14 -12.58 15.95 -0.58
CA THR A 14 -13.72 16.82 -0.18
C THR A 14 -14.00 17.89 -1.24
N ALA A 15 -12.98 18.43 -1.91
CA ALA A 15 -13.16 19.39 -3.00
C ALA A 15 -13.59 18.72 -4.32
N SER A 16 -13.24 17.44 -4.50
CA SER A 16 -13.53 16.66 -5.71
C SER A 16 -14.84 15.86 -5.64
N THR A 17 -15.51 15.83 -4.48
CA THR A 17 -16.76 15.10 -4.27
C THR A 17 -17.78 16.00 -3.57
N SER A 18 -19.05 15.59 -3.56
CA SER A 18 -20.11 16.30 -2.84
C SER A 18 -20.23 15.87 -1.37
N TYR A 19 -19.33 15.01 -0.89
CA TYR A 19 -19.43 14.43 0.44
C TYR A 19 -18.90 15.38 1.52
N GLY A 20 -19.47 15.28 2.72
CA GLY A 20 -19.03 16.05 3.87
C GLY A 20 -17.60 15.71 4.27
N ARG A 21 -16.83 16.73 4.67
CA ARG A 21 -15.44 16.58 5.12
C ARG A 21 -15.28 15.50 6.18
N ASP A 22 -16.21 15.42 7.14
CA ASP A 22 -16.12 14.47 8.24
C ASP A 22 -16.24 13.03 7.75
N THR A 23 -17.18 12.75 6.84
CA THR A 23 -17.34 11.43 6.19
C THR A 23 -16.10 11.07 5.37
N VAL A 24 -15.60 12.01 4.56
CA VAL A 24 -14.37 11.81 3.78
C VAL A 24 -13.18 11.54 4.71
N ALA A 25 -13.05 12.31 5.79
CA ALA A 25 -11.98 12.16 6.76
C ALA A 25 -12.03 10.82 7.47
N GLU A 26 -13.22 10.37 7.90
CA GLU A 26 -13.43 9.07 8.52
C GLU A 26 -12.99 7.94 7.58
N ILE A 27 -13.51 7.92 6.34
CA ILE A 27 -13.19 6.88 5.35
C ILE A 27 -11.69 6.86 5.03
N LEU A 28 -11.08 8.01 4.75
CA LEU A 28 -9.66 8.07 4.39
C LEU A 28 -8.74 7.72 5.57
N LYS A 29 -9.04 8.19 6.78
CA LYS A 29 -8.27 7.83 7.98
C LYS A 29 -8.32 6.33 8.24
N THR A 30 -9.50 5.72 8.09
CA THR A 30 -9.66 4.27 8.28
C THR A 30 -8.95 3.46 7.19
N GLY A 31 -9.19 3.77 5.91
CA GLY A 31 -8.62 3.00 4.80
C GLY A 31 -7.11 3.15 4.66
N LEU A 32 -6.60 4.38 4.60
CA LEU A 32 -5.16 4.65 4.45
C LEU A 32 -4.38 4.31 5.73
N GLY A 33 -5.02 4.45 6.89
CA GLY A 33 -4.47 4.00 8.16
C GLY A 33 -4.24 2.49 8.19
N GLU A 34 -5.20 1.71 7.71
CA GLU A 34 -5.04 0.25 7.59
C GLU A 34 -3.91 -0.14 6.65
N MET A 35 -3.82 0.48 5.47
CA MET A 35 -2.73 0.21 4.55
C MET A 35 -1.37 0.55 5.14
N THR A 36 -1.28 1.66 5.87
CA THR A 36 -0.04 2.03 6.56
C THR A 36 0.30 1.01 7.64
N ALA A 37 -0.69 0.51 8.39
CA ALA A 37 -0.48 -0.53 9.39
C ALA A 37 -0.01 -1.85 8.76
N LEU A 38 -0.58 -2.24 7.62
CA LEU A 38 -0.14 -3.40 6.83
C LEU A 38 1.30 -3.23 6.33
N ALA A 39 1.68 -2.04 5.86
CA ALA A 39 3.05 -1.73 5.43
C ALA A 39 4.08 -1.95 6.55
N MET A 40 3.70 -1.66 7.79
CA MET A 40 4.59 -1.77 8.95
C MET A 40 4.66 -3.18 9.53
N GLN A 41 3.62 -4.00 9.36
CA GLN A 41 3.45 -5.26 10.09
C GLN A 41 3.46 -6.51 9.21
N SER A 42 3.15 -6.39 7.92
CA SER A 42 3.08 -7.54 7.01
C SER A 42 4.39 -7.76 6.25
N SER A 43 4.82 -9.01 6.15
CA SER A 43 5.89 -9.44 5.23
C SER A 43 5.34 -10.08 3.95
N GLU A 44 4.01 -10.11 3.79
CA GLU A 44 3.31 -10.77 2.69
C GLU A 44 3.12 -9.84 1.49
N ARG A 45 3.28 -10.38 0.28
CA ARG A 45 3.00 -9.65 -0.97
C ARG A 45 1.52 -9.67 -1.26
N PHE A 46 0.92 -8.49 -1.37
CA PHE A 46 -0.44 -8.33 -1.85
C PHE A 46 -0.44 -7.88 -3.31
N GLU A 47 -1.21 -8.56 -4.15
CA GLU A 47 -1.61 -8.00 -5.44
C GLU A 47 -2.42 -6.72 -5.19
N ARG A 48 -2.21 -5.71 -6.05
CA ARG A 48 -2.84 -4.39 -5.89
C ARG A 48 -4.36 -4.48 -5.77
N ASP A 49 -4.99 -5.27 -6.64
CA ASP A 49 -6.45 -5.39 -6.66
C ASP A 49 -6.99 -6.12 -5.42
N VAL A 50 -6.25 -7.11 -4.91
CA VAL A 50 -6.58 -7.81 -3.67
C VAL A 50 -6.49 -6.86 -2.48
N LEU A 51 -5.44 -6.04 -2.41
CA LEU A 51 -5.27 -5.06 -1.34
C LEU A 51 -6.37 -3.99 -1.39
N LEU A 52 -6.69 -3.47 -2.57
CA LEU A 52 -7.75 -2.49 -2.73
C LEU A 52 -9.11 -3.04 -2.31
N GLU A 53 -9.45 -4.27 -2.72
CA GLU A 53 -10.68 -4.93 -2.30
C GLU A 53 -10.70 -5.15 -0.78
N TYR A 54 -9.59 -5.62 -0.20
CA TYR A 54 -9.45 -5.77 1.25
C TYR A 54 -9.69 -4.45 1.99
N VAL A 55 -9.03 -3.37 1.58
CA VAL A 55 -9.13 -2.04 2.21
C VAL A 55 -10.54 -1.47 2.08
N CYS A 56 -11.20 -1.67 0.93
CA CYS A 56 -12.60 -1.30 0.75
C CYS A 56 -13.49 -2.02 1.77
N GLN A 57 -13.38 -3.35 1.86
CA GLN A 57 -14.18 -4.14 2.79
C GLN A 57 -13.88 -3.81 4.26
N TRP A 58 -12.62 -3.61 4.60
CA TRP A 58 -12.20 -3.19 5.94
C TRP A 58 -12.83 -1.84 6.32
N THR A 59 -12.77 -0.87 5.41
CA THR A 59 -13.30 0.47 5.63
C THR A 59 -14.82 0.45 5.77
N ILE A 60 -15.53 -0.32 4.94
CA ILE A 60 -16.99 -0.52 5.06
C ILE A 60 -17.33 -1.10 6.45
N LYS A 61 -16.64 -2.16 6.87
CA LYS A 61 -16.88 -2.80 8.18
C LYS A 61 -16.63 -1.86 9.36
N ARG A 62 -15.63 -0.99 9.27
CA ARG A 62 -15.21 -0.08 10.35
C ARG A 62 -16.07 1.18 10.45
N THR A 63 -16.52 1.72 9.33
CA THR A 63 -17.26 3.00 9.27
C THR A 63 -18.77 2.81 9.15
N GLY A 64 -19.24 1.63 8.72
CA GLY A 64 -20.66 1.39 8.42
C GLY A 64 -21.17 2.09 7.17
N GLN A 65 -20.29 2.72 6.39
CA GLN A 65 -20.61 3.42 5.16
C GLN A 65 -20.92 2.45 4.02
N THR A 66 -21.69 2.90 3.02
CA THR A 66 -22.08 2.04 1.91
C THR A 66 -20.91 1.77 0.96
N GLU A 67 -20.93 0.60 0.31
CA GLU A 67 -19.88 0.20 -0.63
C GLU A 67 -19.65 1.21 -1.77
N PRO A 68 -20.68 1.77 -2.44
CA PRO A 68 -20.46 2.77 -3.49
C PRO A 68 -19.74 4.02 -2.97
N LEU A 69 -20.13 4.51 -1.79
CA LEU A 69 -19.54 5.69 -1.16
C LEU A 69 -18.06 5.46 -0.84
N VAL A 70 -17.75 4.32 -0.21
CA VAL A 70 -16.37 3.97 0.16
C VAL A 70 -15.50 3.81 -1.08
N ARG A 71 -15.99 3.11 -2.11
CA ARG A 71 -15.23 2.92 -3.37
C ARG A 71 -15.01 4.22 -4.12
N GLU A 72 -15.99 5.12 -4.14
CA GLU A 72 -15.84 6.42 -4.78
C GLU A 72 -14.79 7.29 -4.06
N ILE A 73 -14.87 7.39 -2.73
CA ILE A 73 -13.91 8.18 -1.93
C ILE A 73 -12.50 7.61 -2.02
N LEU A 74 -12.34 6.29 -1.85
CA LEU A 74 -11.03 5.65 -1.98
C LEU A 74 -10.51 5.73 -3.42
N GLY A 75 -11.36 5.57 -4.43
CA GLY A 75 -11.00 5.75 -5.83
C GLY A 75 -10.53 7.17 -6.15
N CYS A 76 -11.17 8.18 -5.58
CA CYS A 76 -10.75 9.58 -5.68
C CYS A 76 -9.37 9.80 -5.01
N ALA A 77 -9.07 9.06 -3.95
CA ALA A 77 -7.78 9.04 -3.29
C ALA A 77 -6.76 8.03 -3.88
N SER A 78 -7.02 7.47 -5.07
CA SER A 78 -6.18 6.43 -5.72
C SER A 78 -4.69 6.74 -5.71
N ARG A 79 -4.31 7.99 -5.98
CA ARG A 79 -2.91 8.43 -5.91
C ARG A 79 -2.25 8.13 -4.56
N TRP A 80 -2.92 8.44 -3.45
CA TRP A 80 -2.38 8.18 -2.10
C TRP A 80 -2.40 6.69 -1.77
N LEU A 81 -3.38 5.94 -2.30
CA LEU A 81 -3.40 4.47 -2.17
C LEU A 81 -2.18 3.85 -2.89
N ASP A 82 -1.85 4.34 -4.08
CA ASP A 82 -0.69 3.86 -4.84
C ASP A 82 0.63 4.22 -4.13
N GLU A 83 0.75 5.43 -3.58
CA GLU A 83 1.93 5.83 -2.78
C GLU A 83 2.14 4.90 -1.57
N VAL A 84 1.07 4.55 -0.82
CA VAL A 84 1.19 3.59 0.30
C VAL A 84 1.45 2.17 -0.18
N TYR A 85 0.87 1.76 -1.30
CA TYR A 85 1.10 0.45 -1.91
C TYR A 85 2.58 0.25 -2.31
N GLU A 86 3.19 1.26 -2.92
CA GLU A 86 4.62 1.25 -3.23
C GLU A 86 5.47 1.09 -1.97
N GLU A 87 5.12 1.78 -0.88
CA GLU A 87 5.85 1.65 0.38
C GLU A 87 5.70 0.25 1.00
N ILE A 88 4.50 -0.35 0.97
CA ILE A 88 4.29 -1.76 1.35
C ILE A 88 5.19 -2.68 0.51
N SER A 89 5.31 -2.40 -0.78
CA SER A 89 6.11 -3.20 -1.71
C SER A 89 7.62 -3.07 -1.44
N LYS A 90 8.09 -1.87 -1.04
CA LYS A 90 9.51 -1.56 -0.75
C LYS A 90 9.98 -2.07 0.62
N HIS A 91 9.12 -2.14 1.62
CA HIS A 91 9.48 -2.59 2.99
C HIS A 91 9.70 -4.11 3.10
N GLN A 92 9.68 -4.83 1.99
CA GLN A 92 10.11 -6.21 1.98
C GLN A 92 11.61 -6.28 2.32
N PRO A 93 12.01 -7.11 3.30
CA PRO A 93 13.40 -7.51 3.37
C PRO A 93 13.71 -8.19 2.04
N GLU A 94 14.78 -7.75 1.40
CA GLU A 94 15.44 -8.51 0.35
C GLU A 94 15.77 -9.89 0.95
N VAL A 95 14.86 -10.85 0.80
CA VAL A 95 15.13 -12.23 1.17
C VAL A 95 16.18 -12.72 0.19
N LEU A 96 17.43 -12.56 0.62
CA LEU A 96 18.57 -13.40 0.32
C LEU A 96 18.76 -13.66 -1.16
N GLY A 97 19.36 -12.67 -1.84
CA GLY A 97 20.42 -12.96 -2.80
C GLY A 97 21.58 -13.62 -2.08
N LEU A 98 21.41 -14.89 -1.68
CA LEU A 98 22.52 -15.75 -1.26
C LEU A 98 22.94 -16.58 -2.46
N SER A 99 24.04 -16.11 -3.06
CA SER A 99 25.16 -16.92 -3.56
C SER A 99 24.81 -18.26 -4.20
N SER A 100 24.75 -18.28 -5.53
CA SER A 100 25.06 -19.48 -6.30
C SER A 100 25.79 -19.02 -7.56
N ASP A 101 27.12 -18.98 -7.49
CA ASP A 101 28.05 -19.26 -8.59
C ASP A 101 29.47 -19.07 -8.03
N ASP A 102 29.82 -19.89 -7.03
CA ASP A 102 31.19 -20.35 -6.86
C ASP A 102 31.16 -21.81 -7.33
N ASP A 103 31.46 -22.03 -8.61
CA ASP A 103 32.03 -23.30 -9.08
C ASP A 103 32.78 -23.10 -10.42
N ASP A 104 34.09 -23.34 -10.32
CA ASP A 104 35.05 -23.84 -11.30
C ASP A 104 35.36 -23.08 -12.61
N ASP A 105 36.62 -22.60 -12.72
CA ASP A 105 37.64 -23.24 -13.58
C ASP A 105 38.99 -22.48 -13.46
N ASP A 106 39.82 -22.80 -12.45
CA ASP A 106 41.25 -22.44 -12.48
C ASP A 106 42.00 -23.43 -13.38
N LYS A 107 42.18 -23.02 -14.63
CA LYS A 107 43.09 -23.67 -15.57
C LYS A 107 44.55 -23.39 -15.18
N GLY A 108 45.16 -24.33 -14.45
CA GLY A 108 46.62 -24.38 -14.23
C GLY A 108 47.28 -25.53 -14.98
N ALA A 109 47.87 -25.24 -16.14
CA ALA A 109 48.52 -26.19 -17.03
C ALA A 109 49.84 -26.77 -16.49
N GLU A 110 50.16 -27.97 -16.99
CA GLU A 110 51.41 -28.72 -16.84
C GLU A 110 52.67 -27.89 -17.19
N SER A 111 53.79 -28.12 -16.50
CA SER A 111 55.13 -28.18 -17.13
C SER A 111 56.26 -28.63 -16.17
N VAL A 112 56.91 -29.72 -16.58
CA VAL A 112 58.32 -30.16 -16.44
C VAL A 112 58.86 -30.57 -15.07
#